data_AF-A0A920W1G7-F1
#
_entry.id   AF-A0A920W1G7-F1
#
_cell.length_a   1.000
_cell.length_b   1.000
_cell.length_c   1.000
_cell.angle_alpha   90.00
_cell.angle_beta   90.00
_cell.angle_gamma   90.00
#
_symmetry.space_group_name_H-M   'P 1'
#
loop_
_entity.id
_entity.type
_entity.pdbx_description
1 polymer ?
#
loop_
_entity_poly.entity_id
_entity_poly.type
_entity_poly.pdbx_seq_one_letter_code
_entity_poly.pdbx_strand_id
1 'polypeptide(L)' 'MSNELEVKSRPGIYFAGQIIGVEGYLESASMGLLASLSAVAKILGKDYIPPPETLLLVLC' A
#
# COMPACT_ATOMS: atom_id res chain seq x y z
N MET A 1 -0.90 -7.54 6.75
CA MET A 1 -1.49 -7.36 5.41
C MET A 1 -0.48 -7.87 4.39
N SER A 2 -0.87 -8.24 3.17
CA SER A 2 0.12 -8.45 2.10
C SER A 2 0.82 -7.12 1.79
N ASN A 3 1.98 -7.14 1.11
CA ASN A 3 2.69 -5.94 0.67
C ASN A 3 1.86 -5.03 -0.28
N GLU A 4 0.71 -5.54 -0.72
CA GLU A 4 -0.27 -4.91 -1.62
C GLU A 4 -1.29 -4.03 -0.89
N LEU A 5 -1.33 -4.07 0.45
CA LEU A 5 -2.31 -3.33 1.28
C LEU A 5 -3.79 -3.63 0.97
N GLU A 6 -4.05 -4.70 0.21
CA GLU A 6 -5.39 -5.18 -0.10
C GLU A 6 -6.00 -5.97 1.06
N VAL A 7 -7.29 -5.77 1.30
CA VAL A 7 -8.06 -6.52 2.29
C VAL A 7 -8.31 -7.94 1.76
N LYS A 8 -7.76 -8.94 2.46
CA LYS A 8 -7.88 -10.36 2.07
C LYS A 8 -9.33 -10.85 1.90
N SER A 9 -10.25 -10.36 2.74
CA SER A 9 -11.66 -10.79 2.73
C SER A 9 -12.51 -10.08 1.67
N ARG A 10 -12.02 -8.98 1.08
CA ARG A 10 -12.75 -8.20 0.08
C ARG A 10 -11.80 -7.60 -0.95
N PRO A 11 -11.52 -8.34 -2.03
CA PRO A 11 -10.69 -7.85 -3.13
C PRO A 11 -11.22 -6.52 -3.69
N GLY A 12 -10.31 -5.61 -4.03
CA GLY A 12 -10.59 -4.26 -4.51
C GLY A 12 -10.68 -3.20 -3.42
N ILE A 13 -10.53 -3.57 -2.14
CA ILE A 13 -10.46 -2.62 -1.02
C ILE A 13 -9.03 -2.58 -0.48
N TYR A 14 -8.51 -1.38 -0.31
CA TYR A 14 -7.16 -1.10 0.16
C TYR A 14 -7.20 -0.17 1.37
N PHE A 15 -6.31 -0.37 2.34
CA PHE A 15 -6.15 0.51 3.49
C PHE A 15 -4.75 1.11 3.56
N ALA A 16 -4.67 2.36 4.02
CA ALA A 16 -3.41 3.08 4.20
C ALA A 16 -3.54 4.10 5.36
N GLY A 17 -2.43 4.37 6.03
CA GLY A 17 -2.34 5.38 7.09
C GLY A 17 -2.97 4.97 8.42
N GLN A 18 -3.41 5.96 9.20
CA GLN A 18 -3.88 5.80 10.59
C GLN A 18 -4.95 4.72 10.80
N ILE A 19 -5.81 4.45 9.80
CA ILE A 19 -6.84 3.41 9.89
C ILE A 19 -6.25 2.00 10.13
N ILE A 20 -4.97 1.80 9.80
CA ILE A 20 -4.22 0.56 10.02
C ILE A 20 -3.02 0.74 10.96
N GLY A 21 -3.04 1.78 11.81
CA GLY A 21 -2.12 1.92 12.96
C GLY A 21 -0.85 2.72 12.70
N VAL A 22 -0.81 3.54 11.64
CA VAL A 22 0.33 4.40 11.33
C VAL A 22 0.13 5.81 11.88
N GLU A 23 1.10 6.37 12.60
CA GLU A 23 0.92 7.65 13.29
C GLU A 23 1.45 8.88 12.53
N GLY A 24 2.39 8.70 11.61
CA GLY A 24 3.03 9.83 10.91
C GLY A 24 2.45 10.13 9.52
N TYR A 25 2.56 11.39 9.13
CA TYR A 25 2.04 11.88 7.84
C TYR A 25 2.83 11.33 6.65
N LEU A 26 4.13 11.17 6.80
CA LEU A 26 5.00 10.68 5.73
C LEU A 26 4.75 9.20 5.47
N GLU A 27 4.65 8.42 6.54
CA GLU A 27 4.25 7.02 6.58
C GLU A 27 2.88 6.85 5.91
N SER A 28 1.90 7.67 6.30
CA SER A 28 0.55 7.61 5.73
C SER A 28 0.54 7.92 4.23
N ALA A 29 1.34 8.90 3.78
CA ALA A 29 1.48 9.24 2.36
C ALA A 29 2.18 8.10 1.58
N SER A 30 3.25 7.53 2.12
CA SER A 30 3.95 6.38 1.53
C SER A 30 3.04 5.16 1.40
N MET A 31 2.26 4.84 2.43
CA MET A 31 1.27 3.76 2.37
C MET A 31 0.19 4.03 1.33
N GLY A 32 -0.31 5.27 1.24
CA GLY A 32 -1.29 5.66 0.23
C GLY A 32 -0.75 5.43 -1.19
N LEU A 33 0.51 5.78 -1.42
CA LEU A 33 1.19 5.52 -2.69
C LEU A 33 1.26 4.00 -2.98
N LEU A 34 1.69 3.17 -2.03
CA LEU A 34 1.77 1.71 -2.22
C LEU A 34 0.42 1.07 -2.52
N ALA A 35 -0.61 1.46 -1.75
CA ALA A 35 -1.98 0.98 -1.96
C ALA A 35 -2.46 1.34 -3.37
N SER A 36 -2.17 2.56 -3.83
CA SER A 36 -2.53 3.00 -5.18
C SER A 36 -1.78 2.24 -6.27
N LEU A 37 -0.47 1.98 -6.09
CA LEU A 37 0.33 1.22 -7.05
C LEU A 37 -0.16 -0.22 -7.16
N SER A 38 -0.51 -0.85 -6.04
CA SER A 38 -1.11 -2.19 -6.02
C SER A 38 -2.47 -2.21 -6.70
N ALA A 39 -3.34 -1.24 -6.38
CA ALA A 39 -4.65 -1.10 -7.00
C ALA A 39 -4.56 -0.92 -8.52
N VAL A 40 -3.66 -0.05 -8.99
CA VAL A 40 -3.45 0.20 -10.42
C VAL A 40 -2.89 -1.03 -11.12
N ALA A 41 -1.90 -1.72 -10.53
CA ALA A 41 -1.37 -2.96 -11.08
C ALA A 41 -2.49 -3.99 -11.28
N LYS A 42 -3.34 -4.16 -10.26
CA LYS A 42 -4.50 -5.07 -10.31
C LYS A 42 -5.52 -4.67 -11.39
N ILE A 43 -5.86 -3.39 -11.49
CA ILE A 43 -6.77 -2.86 -12.53
C ILE A 43 -6.21 -3.13 -13.93
N LEU A 44 -4.89 -3.00 -14.11
CA LEU A 44 -4.22 -3.24 -15.37
C LEU A 44 -3.91 -4.73 -15.64
N GLY A 45 -4.28 -5.64 -14.75
CA GLY A 45 -3.97 -7.07 -14.87
C GLY A 45 -2.47 -7.37 -14.84
N LYS A 46 -1.68 -6.53 -14.16
CA LYS A 46 -0.23 -6.70 -13.99
C LYS A 46 0.09 -7.14 -12.57
N ASP A 47 1.22 -7.82 -12.42
CA ASP A 47 1.76 -8.13 -11.09
C ASP A 47 2.19 -6.84 -10.39
N TYR A 48 1.83 -6.72 -9.11
CA TYR A 48 2.31 -5.64 -8.27
C TYR A 48 3.76 -5.93 -7.84
N ILE A 49 4.66 -5.00 -8.18
CA ILE A 49 6.04 -5.02 -7.72
C ILE A 49 6.20 -3.84 -6.76
N PRO A 50 6.39 -4.09 -5.45
CA PRO A 50 6.60 -3.01 -4.51
C PRO A 50 7.89 -2.26 -4.85
N PRO A 51 7.92 -0.93 -4.68
CA PRO A 51 9.16 -0.17 -4.82
C PRO A 51 10.21 -0.65 -3.80
N PRO A 52 11.51 -0.41 -4.05
CA PRO A 52 12.57 -0.73 -3.11
C PRO A 52 12.30 -0.08 -1.74
N GLU A 53 12.65 -0.75 -0.64
CA GLU A 53 12.44 -0.24 0.73
C GLU A 53 13.10 1.13 0.95
N THR A 54 14.24 1.38 0.31
CA THR A 54 14.94 2.67 0.31
C THR A 54 14.13 3.82 -0.28
N LEU A 55 13.17 3.52 -1.17
CA LEU A 55 12.27 4.51 -1.76
C LEU A 55 11.00 4.72 -0.92
N LEU A 56 10.60 3.72 -0.11
CA LEU A 56 9.43 3.83 0.78
C LEU A 56 9.71 4.65 2.03
N LEU A 57 10.97 4.69 2.48
CA LEU A 57 11.56 5.41 3.62
C LEU A 57 10.80 5.44 4.96
N VAL A 58 9.62 4.84 5.12
CA VAL A 58 8.85 4.94 6.38
C VAL A 58 7.86 3.79 6.61
N LEU A 59 8.32 2.55 6.46
CA LEU A 59 7.66 1.40 7.10
C LEU A 59 8.65 0.80 8.11
N CYS A 60 8.81 1.47 9.25
CA CYS A 60 9.22 0.84 10.49
C CYS A 60 7.96 0.60 11.33
#